data_AF-A0AA96QM17-F1
#
_entry.id   AF-A0AA96QM17-F1
#
_cell.length_a   1.000
_cell.length_b   1.000
_cell.length_c   1.000
_cell.angle_alpha   90.00
_cell.angle_beta   90.00
_cell.angle_gamma   90.00
#
_symmetry.space_group_name_H-M   'P 1'
#
loop_
_entity.id
_entity.type
_entity.pdbx_description
1 polymer ?
#
loop_
_entity_poly.entity_id
_entity_poly.type
_entity_poly.pdbx_seq_one_letter_code
_entity_poly.pdbx_strand_id
1 'polypeptide(L)'
;MLNGPDEESVTSELPPQVIGRIQSELGDRGNKVVSALRTASALLTLALRDESGLRLAESATYNLREALNAVVSGRSPVEGGLPVVLIAWQQYQDEVGQADNDDDASLEALKAVLRRAAENQDRSSYHAARLLGYLRDKARVNPISGALDPVVEYDRIHKSASSALHTSTALAAAAELHERTVAWFVRMFMPPDAVVLALRDLAAEPWQGEGQIVRLRGTASNLHHLRLFLAELKDPAWLLPLHVAEVATLPEEGGT
;
A
#
# COMPACT_ATOMS: atom_id res chain seq x y z
N MET A 1 -9.42 37.58 -26.63
CA MET A 1 -9.03 36.15 -26.57
C MET A 1 -9.37 35.68 -25.17
N LEU A 2 -10.40 34.87 -25.04
CA LEU A 2 -10.89 34.34 -23.76
C LEU A 2 -10.01 33.14 -23.41
N ASN A 3 -9.29 33.23 -22.29
CA ASN A 3 -8.75 32.06 -21.61
C ASN A 3 -9.95 31.23 -21.15
N GLY A 4 -10.15 30.05 -21.76
CA GLY A 4 -11.08 29.06 -21.23
C GLY A 4 -10.62 28.61 -19.84
N PRO A 5 -11.55 28.19 -18.96
CA PRO A 5 -11.15 27.60 -17.70
C PRO A 5 -10.31 26.36 -18.02
N ASP A 6 -9.16 26.23 -17.38
CA ASP A 6 -8.40 24.99 -17.36
C ASP A 6 -9.38 23.84 -17.11
N GLU A 7 -9.46 22.89 -18.05
CA GLU A 7 -10.14 21.62 -17.80
C GLU A 7 -9.44 21.01 -16.59
N GLU A 8 -10.01 21.16 -15.39
CA GLU A 8 -9.52 20.50 -14.19
C GLU A 8 -9.43 19.01 -14.51
N SER A 9 -8.20 18.51 -14.66
CA SER A 9 -7.96 17.10 -14.86
C SER A 9 -8.45 16.37 -13.62
N VAL A 10 -9.64 15.78 -13.70
CA VAL A 10 -10.31 15.03 -12.62
C VAL A 10 -9.56 13.71 -12.31
N THR A 11 -8.47 13.41 -13.04
CA THR A 11 -7.72 12.17 -12.87
C THR A 11 -6.22 12.43 -12.75
N SER A 12 -5.61 11.90 -11.69
CA SER A 12 -4.15 11.89 -11.51
C SER A 12 -3.49 10.92 -12.50
N GLU A 13 -2.50 11.37 -13.25
CA GLU A 13 -1.69 10.48 -14.12
C GLU A 13 -0.47 9.92 -13.39
N LEU A 14 0.07 8.80 -13.90
CA LEU A 14 1.35 8.26 -13.42
C LEU A 14 2.52 9.09 -13.96
N PRO A 15 3.48 9.52 -13.12
CA PRO A 15 4.70 10.15 -13.58
C PRO A 15 5.50 9.23 -14.53
N PRO A 16 6.17 9.76 -15.58
CA PRO A 16 6.91 8.95 -16.56
C PRO A 16 7.97 8.03 -15.94
N GLN A 17 8.66 8.50 -14.91
CA GLN A 17 9.64 7.72 -14.16
C GLN A 17 9.02 6.51 -13.43
N VAL A 18 7.79 6.67 -12.93
CA VAL A 18 7.03 5.58 -12.28
C VAL A 18 6.60 4.56 -13.34
N ILE A 19 6.14 5.02 -14.50
CA ILE A 19 5.79 4.15 -15.64
C ILE A 19 6.99 3.29 -16.06
N GLY A 20 8.13 3.93 -16.32
CA GLY A 20 9.34 3.23 -16.74
C GLY A 20 9.80 2.19 -15.71
N ARG A 21 9.64 2.50 -14.43
CA ARG A 21 9.96 1.58 -13.33
C ARG A 21 8.99 0.41 -13.22
N ILE A 22 7.68 0.64 -13.34
CA ILE A 22 6.67 -0.42 -13.37
C ILE A 22 6.98 -1.41 -14.49
N GLN A 23 7.28 -0.92 -15.70
CA GLN A 23 7.59 -1.75 -16.86
C GLN A 23 8.91 -2.50 -16.68
N SER A 24 9.95 -1.83 -16.18
CA SER A 24 11.25 -2.43 -15.88
C SER A 24 11.15 -3.56 -14.84
N GLU A 25 10.41 -3.35 -13.75
CA GLU A 25 10.36 -4.30 -12.64
C GLU A 25 9.41 -5.48 -12.90
N LEU A 26 8.35 -5.28 -13.70
CA LEU A 26 7.27 -6.27 -13.89
C LEU A 26 7.22 -6.87 -15.31
N GLY A 27 8.02 -6.36 -16.26
CA GLY A 27 8.01 -6.80 -17.65
C GLY A 27 6.63 -6.63 -18.30
N ASP A 28 6.15 -7.68 -18.98
CA ASP A 28 4.83 -7.69 -19.65
C ASP A 28 3.67 -7.36 -18.70
N ARG A 29 3.77 -7.77 -17.43
CA ARG A 29 2.77 -7.43 -16.40
C ARG A 29 2.76 -5.93 -16.12
N GLY A 30 3.91 -5.27 -16.18
CA GLY A 30 4.02 -3.82 -16.06
C GLY A 30 3.33 -3.10 -17.21
N ASN A 31 3.45 -3.61 -18.44
CA ASN A 31 2.70 -3.08 -19.59
C ASN A 31 1.17 -3.22 -19.39
N LYS A 32 0.72 -4.35 -18.80
CA LYS A 32 -0.68 -4.55 -18.43
C LYS A 32 -1.14 -3.54 -17.37
N VAL A 33 -0.35 -3.32 -16.30
CA VAL A 33 -0.64 -2.32 -15.26
C VAL A 33 -0.85 -0.94 -15.87
N VAL A 34 0.12 -0.48 -16.67
CA VAL A 34 0.09 0.87 -17.26
C VAL A 34 -1.08 1.03 -18.21
N SER A 35 -1.33 0.04 -19.07
CA SER A 35 -2.45 0.08 -20.01
C SER A 35 -3.80 0.11 -19.29
N ALA A 36 -3.96 -0.68 -18.23
CA ALA A 36 -5.18 -0.71 -17.44
C ALA A 36 -5.44 0.64 -16.73
N LEU A 37 -4.42 1.25 -16.11
CA LEU A 37 -4.57 2.56 -15.48
C LEU A 37 -4.91 3.67 -16.48
N ARG A 38 -4.25 3.69 -17.65
CA ARG A 38 -4.59 4.62 -18.74
C ARG A 38 -6.02 4.43 -19.24
N THR A 39 -6.46 3.18 -19.37
CA THR A 39 -7.82 2.85 -19.78
C THR A 39 -8.83 3.33 -18.75
N ALA A 40 -8.55 3.14 -17.44
CA ALA A 40 -9.40 3.64 -16.37
C ALA A 40 -9.53 5.17 -16.41
N SER A 41 -8.43 5.92 -16.55
CA SER A 41 -8.45 7.38 -16.71
C SER A 41 -9.27 7.80 -17.93
N ALA A 42 -9.04 7.19 -19.09
CA ALA A 42 -9.81 7.51 -20.30
C ALA A 42 -11.32 7.26 -20.13
N LEU A 43 -11.70 6.15 -19.47
CA LEU A 43 -13.11 5.83 -19.19
C LEU A 43 -13.75 6.83 -18.22
N LEU A 44 -13.03 7.32 -17.21
CA LEU A 44 -13.51 8.36 -16.31
C LEU A 44 -13.72 9.69 -17.04
N THR A 45 -12.79 10.07 -17.91
CA THR A 45 -12.93 11.27 -18.75
C THR A 45 -14.12 11.17 -19.69
N LEU A 46 -14.34 10.00 -20.30
CA LEU A 46 -15.51 9.74 -21.13
C LEU A 46 -16.81 9.79 -20.33
N ALA A 47 -16.81 9.26 -19.10
CA ALA A 47 -17.99 9.26 -18.22
C ALA A 47 -18.48 10.66 -17.86
N LEU A 48 -17.60 11.67 -17.82
CA LEU A 48 -18.00 13.07 -17.59
C LEU A 48 -18.90 13.62 -18.71
N ARG A 49 -18.81 13.05 -19.90
CA ARG A 49 -19.53 13.49 -21.11
C ARG A 49 -20.56 12.47 -21.57
N ASP A 50 -20.81 11.42 -20.78
CA ASP A 50 -21.71 10.35 -21.18
C ASP A 50 -23.17 10.71 -20.91
N GLU A 51 -23.94 10.81 -21.98
CA GLU A 51 -25.39 10.97 -21.94
C GLU A 51 -26.12 9.66 -22.26
N SER A 52 -25.39 8.61 -22.64
CA SER A 52 -25.95 7.35 -23.14
C SER A 52 -26.17 6.29 -22.05
N GLY A 53 -25.81 6.58 -20.80
CA GLY A 53 -26.04 5.71 -19.65
C GLY A 53 -25.15 4.46 -19.64
N LEU A 54 -23.95 4.58 -20.20
CA LEU A 54 -22.97 3.50 -20.23
C LEU A 54 -22.34 3.31 -18.84
N ARG A 55 -21.96 2.06 -18.54
CA ARG A 55 -21.31 1.68 -17.27
C ARG A 55 -19.81 2.02 -17.27
N LEU A 56 -19.46 3.26 -17.60
CA LEU A 56 -18.08 3.71 -17.77
C LEU A 56 -17.34 3.80 -16.44
N ALA A 57 -18.01 4.24 -15.37
CA ALA A 57 -17.45 4.28 -14.03
C ALA A 57 -17.09 2.86 -13.53
N GLU A 58 -18.00 1.89 -13.68
CA GLU A 58 -17.71 0.50 -13.32
C GLU A 58 -16.60 -0.07 -14.20
N SER A 59 -16.60 0.22 -15.50
CA SER A 59 -15.54 -0.21 -16.42
C SER A 59 -14.18 0.38 -16.04
N ALA A 60 -14.12 1.61 -15.54
CA ALA A 60 -12.91 2.19 -14.99
C ALA A 60 -12.45 1.41 -13.75
N THR A 61 -13.34 1.15 -12.80
CA THR A 61 -13.00 0.36 -11.59
C THR A 61 -12.54 -1.07 -11.90
N TYR A 62 -13.09 -1.69 -12.96
CA TYR A 62 -12.62 -2.98 -13.46
C TYR A 62 -11.16 -2.92 -13.88
N ASN A 63 -10.78 -1.87 -14.63
CA ASN A 63 -9.41 -1.67 -15.06
C ASN A 63 -8.47 -1.36 -13.88
N LEU A 64 -8.93 -0.64 -12.85
CA LEU A 64 -8.16 -0.46 -11.61
C LEU A 64 -7.88 -1.82 -10.93
N ARG A 65 -8.89 -2.69 -10.83
CA ARG A 65 -8.72 -4.05 -10.30
C ARG A 65 -7.74 -4.87 -11.15
N GLU A 66 -7.80 -4.77 -12.47
CA GLU A 66 -6.86 -5.46 -13.35
C GLU A 66 -5.42 -4.98 -13.18
N ALA A 67 -5.20 -3.67 -12.98
CA ALA A 67 -3.88 -3.14 -12.65
C ALA A 67 -3.36 -3.72 -11.31
N LEU A 68 -4.20 -3.71 -10.26
CA LEU A 68 -3.86 -4.26 -8.95
C LEU A 68 -3.62 -5.78 -9.00
N ASN A 69 -4.36 -6.52 -9.82
CA ASN A 69 -4.15 -7.95 -10.01
C ASN A 69 -2.83 -8.22 -10.74
N ALA A 70 -2.50 -7.42 -11.75
CA ALA A 70 -1.30 -7.60 -12.56
C ALA A 70 -0.01 -7.43 -11.74
N VAL A 71 0.01 -6.51 -10.75
CA VAL A 71 1.19 -6.27 -9.91
C VAL A 71 1.61 -7.51 -9.10
N VAL A 72 0.64 -8.31 -8.66
CA VAL A 72 0.87 -9.53 -7.85
C VAL A 72 0.72 -10.82 -8.64
N SER A 73 0.37 -10.75 -9.93
CA SER A 73 0.14 -11.93 -10.76
C SER A 73 1.41 -12.78 -10.87
N GLY A 74 1.27 -14.11 -10.82
CA GLY A 74 2.39 -15.06 -10.92
C GLY A 74 3.29 -15.12 -9.69
N ARG A 75 2.88 -14.55 -8.55
CA ARG A 75 3.57 -14.67 -7.26
C ARG A 75 2.87 -15.71 -6.38
N SER A 76 3.65 -16.45 -5.60
CA SER A 76 3.09 -17.26 -4.52
C SER A 76 2.77 -16.37 -3.32
N PRO A 77 1.63 -16.57 -2.65
CA PRO A 77 1.38 -15.89 -1.39
C PRO A 77 2.45 -16.31 -0.38
N VAL A 78 2.91 -15.35 0.44
CA VAL A 78 3.73 -15.69 1.60
C VAL A 78 2.90 -16.51 2.58
N GLU A 79 3.50 -17.52 3.20
CA GLU A 79 2.85 -18.30 4.24
C GLU A 79 2.46 -17.40 5.44
N GLY A 80 1.23 -17.58 5.91
CA GLY A 80 0.69 -16.80 7.02
C GLY A 80 -0.74 -17.22 7.36
N GLY A 81 -1.30 -16.60 8.40
CA GLY A 81 -2.66 -16.86 8.86
C GLY A 81 -2.80 -18.19 9.61
N LEU A 82 -4.04 -18.68 9.68
CA LEU A 82 -4.41 -19.86 10.46
C LEU A 82 -3.58 -21.12 10.15
N PRO A 83 -3.21 -21.45 8.89
CA PRO A 83 -2.40 -22.64 8.62
C PRO A 83 -1.04 -22.65 9.33
N VAL A 84 -0.35 -21.49 9.38
CA VAL A 84 0.95 -21.37 10.09
C VAL A 84 0.76 -21.51 11.60
N VAL A 85 -0.34 -20.96 12.13
CA VAL A 85 -0.69 -21.12 13.56
C VAL A 85 -0.99 -22.58 13.89
N LEU A 86 -1.71 -23.30 13.03
CA LEU A 86 -2.02 -24.72 13.24
C LEU A 86 -0.75 -25.59 13.18
N ILE A 87 0.18 -25.29 12.27
CA ILE A 87 1.47 -25.99 12.20
C ILE A 87 2.28 -25.74 13.48
N ALA A 88 2.40 -24.48 13.91
CA ALA A 88 3.13 -24.14 15.13
C ALA A 88 2.48 -24.73 16.38
N TRP A 89 1.15 -24.79 16.42
CA TRP A 89 0.41 -25.45 17.50
C TRP A 89 0.67 -26.95 17.54
N GLN A 90 0.61 -27.62 16.38
CA GLN A 90 0.92 -29.05 16.27
C GLN A 90 2.36 -29.33 16.72
N GLN A 91 3.31 -28.52 16.24
CA GLN A 91 4.71 -28.65 16.60
C GLN A 91 4.95 -28.47 18.10
N TYR A 92 4.32 -27.46 18.72
CA TYR A 92 4.35 -27.28 20.17
C TYR A 92 3.80 -28.52 20.92
N GLN A 93 2.68 -29.08 20.48
CA GLN A 93 2.10 -30.28 21.10
C GLN A 93 3.03 -31.50 20.99
N ASP A 94 3.71 -31.65 19.86
CA ASP A 94 4.64 -32.75 19.60
C ASP A 94 5.94 -32.61 20.43
N GLU A 95 6.39 -31.38 20.67
CA GLU A 95 7.59 -31.06 21.45
C GLU A 95 7.39 -31.25 22.96
N VAL A 96 6.26 -30.78 23.52
CA VAL A 96 5.91 -30.94 24.95
C VAL A 96 5.74 -32.41 25.36
N GLY A 97 5.53 -33.31 24.39
CA GLY A 97 5.49 -34.75 24.63
C GLY A 97 6.85 -35.43 24.82
N GLN A 98 7.97 -34.72 24.65
CA GLN A 98 9.32 -35.29 24.66
C GLN A 98 10.02 -35.09 26.01
N ALA A 99 10.72 -36.13 26.49
CA ALA A 99 11.25 -36.20 27.86
C ALA A 99 12.35 -35.18 28.18
N ASP A 100 13.02 -34.62 27.17
CA ASP A 100 14.14 -33.66 27.31
C ASP A 100 13.80 -32.30 26.68
N ASN A 101 12.52 -32.00 26.41
CA ASN A 101 12.12 -30.74 25.78
C ASN A 101 12.19 -29.56 26.76
N ASP A 102 12.57 -28.40 26.23
CA ASP A 102 12.42 -27.12 26.92
C ASP A 102 11.04 -26.54 26.61
N ASP A 103 10.07 -26.87 27.45
CA ASP A 103 8.67 -26.46 27.26
C ASP A 103 8.49 -24.95 27.22
N ASP A 104 9.31 -24.19 27.96
CA ASP A 104 9.28 -22.73 27.95
C ASP A 104 9.76 -22.19 26.60
N ALA A 105 10.83 -22.77 26.03
CA ALA A 105 11.31 -22.40 24.71
C ALA A 105 10.28 -22.72 23.61
N SER A 106 9.66 -23.91 23.64
CA SER A 106 8.60 -24.29 22.70
C SER A 106 7.37 -23.39 22.82
N LEU A 107 6.97 -23.02 24.04
CA LEU A 107 5.86 -22.09 24.27
C LEU A 107 6.17 -20.68 23.75
N GLU A 108 7.39 -20.18 23.96
CA GLU A 108 7.80 -18.87 23.41
C GLU A 108 7.83 -18.88 21.88
N ALA A 109 8.24 -19.98 21.25
CA ALA A 109 8.16 -20.14 19.80
C ALA A 109 6.71 -20.06 19.29
N LEU A 110 5.77 -20.75 19.94
CA LEU A 110 4.34 -20.67 19.61
C LEU A 110 3.79 -19.24 19.82
N LYS A 111 4.10 -18.60 20.95
CA LYS A 111 3.68 -17.21 21.24
C LYS A 111 4.19 -16.24 20.18
N ALA A 112 5.42 -16.41 19.71
CA ALA A 112 5.99 -15.59 18.64
C ALA A 112 5.21 -15.75 17.33
N VAL A 113 4.81 -16.98 16.97
CA VAL A 113 3.96 -17.25 15.80
C VAL A 113 2.57 -16.63 15.96
N LEU A 114 1.94 -16.79 17.13
CA LEU A 114 0.63 -16.20 17.42
C LEU A 114 0.65 -14.67 17.36
N ARG A 115 1.67 -14.04 17.95
CA ARG A 115 1.87 -12.58 17.89
C ARG A 115 2.02 -12.12 16.44
N ARG A 116 2.84 -12.82 15.65
CA ARG A 116 3.03 -12.53 14.23
C ARG A 116 1.76 -12.74 13.41
N ALA A 117 0.96 -13.76 13.72
CA ALA A 117 -0.30 -14.01 13.05
C ALA A 117 -1.33 -12.92 13.35
N ALA A 118 -1.40 -12.46 14.61
CA ALA A 118 -2.23 -11.34 15.03
C ALA A 118 -1.81 -10.03 14.34
N GLU A 119 -0.51 -9.72 14.34
CA GLU A 119 0.06 -8.54 13.65
C GLU A 119 -0.22 -8.52 12.14
N ASN A 120 -0.37 -9.69 11.50
CA ASN A 120 -0.62 -9.81 10.06
C ASN A 120 -2.08 -10.15 9.73
N GLN A 121 -3.01 -10.09 10.69
CA GLN A 121 -4.43 -10.39 10.46
C GLN A 121 -5.01 -9.51 9.34
N ASP A 122 -4.65 -8.23 9.32
CA ASP A 122 -5.09 -7.26 8.30
C ASP A 122 -4.45 -7.49 6.93
N ARG A 123 -3.41 -8.33 6.84
CA ARG A 123 -2.70 -8.71 5.61
C ARG A 123 -3.07 -10.12 5.14
N SER A 124 -4.12 -10.72 5.69
CA SER A 124 -4.49 -12.12 5.48
C SER A 124 -5.11 -12.43 4.13
N SER A 125 -5.44 -11.42 3.30
CA SER A 125 -6.00 -11.69 1.98
C SER A 125 -4.97 -12.32 1.05
N TYR A 126 -5.44 -13.16 0.13
CA TYR A 126 -4.56 -13.85 -0.82
C TYR A 126 -3.71 -12.88 -1.66
N HIS A 127 -4.31 -11.76 -2.10
CA HIS A 127 -3.59 -10.75 -2.87
C HIS A 127 -2.64 -9.92 -2.00
N ALA A 128 -3.03 -9.60 -0.76
CA ALA A 128 -2.16 -8.95 0.21
C ALA A 128 -0.92 -9.80 0.55
N ALA A 129 -1.09 -11.10 0.75
CA ALA A 129 0.01 -12.04 1.00
C ALA A 129 0.98 -12.13 -0.19
N ARG A 130 0.46 -12.11 -1.42
CA ARG A 130 1.30 -12.05 -2.64
C ARG A 130 2.06 -10.73 -2.75
N LEU A 131 1.39 -9.61 -2.46
CA LEU A 131 2.02 -8.29 -2.46
C LEU A 131 3.14 -8.23 -1.42
N LEU A 132 2.89 -8.71 -0.20
CA LEU A 132 3.89 -8.76 0.87
C LEU A 132 5.16 -9.51 0.42
N GLY A 133 4.99 -10.64 -0.28
CA GLY A 133 6.11 -11.38 -0.88
C GLY A 133 6.89 -10.54 -1.89
N TYR A 134 6.18 -9.90 -2.82
CA TYR A 134 6.81 -8.99 -3.80
C TYR A 134 7.60 -7.85 -3.13
N LEU A 135 7.06 -7.23 -2.08
CA LEU A 135 7.74 -6.13 -1.37
C LEU A 135 8.97 -6.59 -0.61
N ARG A 136 8.92 -7.77 0.01
CA ARG A 136 10.09 -8.39 0.65
C ARG A 136 11.19 -8.73 -0.35
N ASP A 137 10.82 -9.27 -1.52
CA ASP A 137 11.77 -9.57 -2.59
C ASP A 137 12.43 -8.29 -3.11
N LYS A 138 11.64 -7.24 -3.30
CA LYS A 138 12.08 -5.95 -3.84
C LYS A 138 12.99 -5.17 -2.89
N ALA A 139 12.55 -4.99 -1.64
CA ALA A 139 13.23 -4.10 -0.69
C ALA A 139 14.18 -4.85 0.27
N ARG A 140 14.14 -6.19 0.28
CA ARG A 140 14.83 -7.06 1.27
C ARG A 140 14.47 -6.78 2.73
N VAL A 141 13.47 -5.94 2.97
CA VAL A 141 12.97 -5.55 4.29
C VAL A 141 11.45 -5.67 4.32
N ASN A 142 10.88 -5.77 5.53
CA ASN A 142 9.43 -5.75 5.69
C ASN A 142 8.86 -4.34 5.38
N PRO A 143 7.70 -4.26 4.71
CA PRO A 143 6.99 -2.99 4.58
C PRO A 143 6.55 -2.48 5.95
N ILE A 144 6.39 -1.16 6.06
CA ILE A 144 5.87 -0.52 7.27
C ILE A 144 4.49 -1.11 7.64
N SER A 145 4.23 -1.28 8.94
CA SER A 145 2.93 -1.69 9.50
C SER A 145 2.14 -0.48 10.02
N GLY A 146 0.88 -0.70 10.39
CA GLY A 146 0.02 0.34 10.98
C GLY A 146 -0.60 1.28 9.94
N ALA A 147 -0.80 2.56 10.30
CA ALA A 147 -1.51 3.53 9.46
C ALA A 147 -0.85 3.78 8.09
N LEU A 148 0.45 3.49 7.97
CA LEU A 148 1.20 3.61 6.72
C LEU A 148 1.29 2.31 5.94
N ASP A 149 0.61 1.23 6.31
CA ASP A 149 0.86 -0.06 5.68
C ASP A 149 0.43 -0.11 4.20
N PRO A 150 1.39 -0.22 3.24
CA PRO A 150 1.05 -0.25 1.81
C PRO A 150 0.32 -1.53 1.40
N VAL A 151 0.43 -2.61 2.18
CA VAL A 151 -0.26 -3.89 1.92
C VAL A 151 -1.73 -3.79 2.32
N VAL A 152 -2.01 -3.18 3.47
CA VAL A 152 -3.39 -2.92 3.92
C VAL A 152 -4.07 -1.91 3.01
N GLU A 153 -3.36 -0.85 2.60
CA GLU A 153 -3.87 0.11 1.63
C GLU A 153 -4.23 -0.56 0.30
N TYR A 154 -3.33 -1.39 -0.24
CA TYR A 154 -3.59 -2.18 -1.44
C TYR A 154 -4.84 -3.06 -1.31
N ASP A 155 -4.97 -3.79 -0.19
CA ASP A 155 -6.11 -4.69 0.02
C ASP A 155 -7.44 -3.94 0.09
N ARG A 156 -7.45 -2.76 0.74
CA ARG A 156 -8.62 -1.88 0.77
C ARG A 156 -9.00 -1.40 -0.62
N ILE A 157 -8.04 -0.90 -1.40
CA ILE A 157 -8.28 -0.43 -2.78
C ILE A 157 -8.78 -1.60 -3.64
N HIS A 158 -8.16 -2.78 -3.53
CA HIS A 158 -8.54 -3.97 -4.30
C HIS A 158 -9.96 -4.45 -3.97
N LYS A 159 -10.32 -4.49 -2.69
CA LYS A 159 -11.68 -4.81 -2.24
C LYS A 159 -12.70 -3.80 -2.76
N SER A 160 -12.42 -2.49 -2.64
CA SER A 160 -13.28 -1.44 -3.18
C SER A 160 -13.47 -1.59 -4.70
N ALA A 161 -12.39 -1.83 -5.45
CA ALA A 161 -12.46 -2.05 -6.90
C ALA A 161 -13.24 -3.32 -7.26
N SER A 162 -13.16 -4.36 -6.44
CA SER A 162 -13.91 -5.60 -6.65
C SER A 162 -15.41 -5.42 -6.35
N SER A 163 -15.77 -4.74 -5.26
CA SER A 163 -17.16 -4.48 -4.88
C SER A 163 -17.87 -3.52 -5.83
N ALA A 164 -17.15 -2.52 -6.38
CA ALA A 164 -17.68 -1.57 -7.35
C ALA A 164 -18.29 -2.23 -8.60
N LEU A 165 -17.81 -3.42 -8.98
CA LEU A 165 -18.33 -4.16 -10.15
C LEU A 165 -19.71 -4.77 -9.93
N HIS A 166 -20.06 -5.02 -8.67
CA HIS A 166 -21.30 -5.67 -8.26
C HIS A 166 -22.38 -4.66 -7.83
N THR A 167 -22.06 -3.37 -7.87
CA THR A 167 -22.95 -2.28 -7.46
C THR A 167 -22.99 -1.20 -8.54
N SER A 168 -23.99 -0.32 -8.51
CA SER A 168 -23.98 0.88 -9.33
C SER A 168 -22.95 1.85 -8.77
N THR A 169 -21.87 2.10 -9.50
CA THR A 169 -20.75 2.92 -9.01
C THR A 169 -20.93 4.37 -9.47
N ALA A 170 -20.98 5.30 -8.51
CA ALA A 170 -20.99 6.73 -8.82
C ALA A 170 -19.65 7.16 -9.44
N LEU A 171 -19.68 8.07 -10.42
CA LEU A 171 -18.48 8.57 -11.09
C LEU A 171 -17.46 9.15 -10.10
N ALA A 172 -17.91 9.94 -9.12
CA ALA A 172 -17.05 10.51 -8.09
C ALA A 172 -16.31 9.43 -7.26
N ALA A 173 -16.99 8.34 -6.91
CA ALA A 173 -16.39 7.22 -6.18
C ALA A 173 -15.36 6.47 -7.05
N ALA A 174 -15.63 6.31 -8.35
CA ALA A 174 -14.67 5.71 -9.28
C ALA A 174 -13.43 6.61 -9.49
N ALA A 175 -13.61 7.93 -9.53
CA ALA A 175 -12.52 8.90 -9.62
C ALA A 175 -11.64 8.90 -8.35
N GLU A 176 -12.25 8.94 -7.16
CA GLU A 176 -11.51 8.83 -5.89
C GLU A 176 -10.72 7.51 -5.82
N LEU A 177 -11.34 6.39 -6.22
CA LEU A 177 -10.68 5.10 -6.25
C LEU A 177 -9.51 5.09 -7.24
N HIS A 178 -9.64 5.77 -8.39
CA HIS A 178 -8.57 5.93 -9.36
C HIS A 178 -7.40 6.72 -8.78
N GLU A 179 -7.66 7.88 -8.16
CA GLU A 179 -6.61 8.70 -7.51
C GLU A 179 -5.85 7.91 -6.45
N ARG A 180 -6.57 7.21 -5.57
CA ARG A 180 -5.96 6.35 -4.54
C ARG A 180 -5.13 5.23 -5.14
N THR A 181 -5.61 4.62 -6.23
CA THR A 181 -4.87 3.56 -6.94
C THR A 181 -3.58 4.11 -7.55
N VAL A 182 -3.65 5.28 -8.21
CA VAL A 182 -2.48 5.94 -8.81
C VAL A 182 -1.48 6.34 -7.73
N ALA A 183 -1.93 6.97 -6.64
CA ALA A 183 -1.07 7.33 -5.51
C ALA A 183 -0.35 6.11 -4.93
N TRP A 184 -1.04 4.98 -4.80
CA TRP A 184 -0.43 3.73 -4.36
C TRP A 184 0.66 3.25 -5.33
N PHE A 185 0.40 3.23 -6.65
CA PHE A 185 1.42 2.86 -7.63
C PHE A 185 2.63 3.81 -7.63
N VAL A 186 2.38 5.11 -7.49
CA VAL A 186 3.42 6.13 -7.35
C VAL A 186 4.30 5.80 -6.13
N ARG A 187 3.70 5.59 -4.97
CA ARG A 187 4.40 5.20 -3.73
C ARG A 187 5.26 3.96 -3.90
N MET A 188 4.76 2.95 -4.59
CA MET A 188 5.44 1.65 -4.71
C MET A 188 6.53 1.61 -5.78
N PHE A 189 6.45 2.46 -6.81
CA PHE A 189 7.34 2.43 -7.97
C PHE A 189 8.08 3.74 -8.21
N MET A 190 8.07 4.66 -7.25
CA MET A 190 8.95 5.82 -7.31
C MET A 190 10.42 5.38 -7.18
N PRO A 191 11.34 5.95 -7.98
CA PRO A 191 12.76 5.68 -7.83
C PRO A 191 13.28 6.03 -6.41
N PRO A 192 14.15 5.21 -5.79
CA PRO A 192 14.70 5.44 -4.45
C PRO A 192 15.27 6.84 -4.26
N ASP A 193 16.04 7.34 -5.23
CA ASP A 193 16.64 8.68 -5.15
C ASP A 193 15.56 9.77 -5.12
N ALA A 194 14.49 9.60 -5.91
CA ALA A 194 13.35 10.52 -5.89
C ALA A 194 12.56 10.44 -4.58
N VAL A 195 12.43 9.25 -3.97
CA VAL A 195 11.82 9.10 -2.65
C VAL A 195 12.66 9.79 -1.57
N VAL A 196 13.98 9.60 -1.58
CA VAL A 196 14.91 10.24 -0.64
C VAL A 196 14.83 11.77 -0.74
N LEU A 197 14.83 12.31 -1.96
CA LEU A 197 14.68 13.74 -2.20
C LEU A 197 13.33 14.25 -1.70
N ALA A 198 12.23 13.61 -2.09
CA ALA A 198 10.88 14.02 -1.67
C ALA A 198 10.70 14.00 -0.14
N LEU A 199 11.30 13.04 0.57
CA LEU A 199 11.24 12.98 2.03
C LEU A 199 12.08 14.08 2.68
N ARG A 200 13.27 14.37 2.15
CA ARG A 200 14.11 15.48 2.64
C ARG A 200 13.45 16.82 2.43
N ASP A 201 12.88 17.04 1.25
CA ASP A 201 12.17 18.26 0.92
C ASP A 201 10.97 18.45 1.85
N LEU A 202 10.17 17.40 2.07
CA LEU A 202 9.04 17.44 3.01
C LEU A 202 9.49 17.71 4.45
N ALA A 203 10.59 17.11 4.90
CA ALA A 203 11.11 17.29 6.26
C ALA A 203 11.65 18.71 6.51
N ALA A 204 12.04 19.41 5.43
CA ALA A 204 12.51 20.80 5.49
C ALA A 204 11.36 21.82 5.51
N GLU A 205 10.15 21.43 5.14
CA GLU A 205 8.97 22.30 5.19
C GLU A 205 8.51 22.54 6.65
N PRO A 206 8.18 23.78 7.03
CA PRO A 206 7.44 24.04 8.26
C PRO A 206 6.10 23.30 8.25
N TRP A 207 5.62 22.93 9.43
CA TRP A 207 4.31 22.31 9.57
C TRP A 207 3.19 23.30 9.18
N GLN A 208 2.31 22.86 8.28
CA GLN A 208 1.19 23.65 7.73
C GLN A 208 -0.15 22.93 7.80
N GLY A 209 -0.18 21.61 8.06
CA GLY A 209 -1.41 20.87 8.27
C GLY A 209 -1.43 19.46 7.68
N GLU A 210 -2.60 18.81 7.79
CA GLU A 210 -2.78 17.38 7.48
C GLU A 210 -2.39 16.97 6.05
N GLY A 211 -2.46 17.90 5.08
CA GLY A 211 -2.01 17.62 3.71
C GLY A 211 -0.54 17.16 3.64
N GLN A 212 0.31 17.61 4.56
CA GLN A 212 1.69 17.16 4.66
C GLN A 212 1.82 15.74 5.23
N ILE A 213 0.91 15.33 6.13
CA ILE A 213 0.82 13.93 6.58
C ILE A 213 0.43 13.05 5.40
N VAL A 214 -0.56 13.45 4.60
CA VAL A 214 -0.97 12.71 3.40
C VAL A 214 0.21 12.54 2.44
N ARG A 215 1.00 13.58 2.19
CA ARG A 215 2.23 13.49 1.38
C ARG A 215 3.26 12.54 1.96
N LEU A 216 3.49 12.57 3.28
CA LEU A 216 4.37 11.61 3.95
C LEU A 216 3.86 10.18 3.78
N ARG A 217 2.54 9.94 3.96
CA ARG A 217 1.92 8.62 3.77
C ARG A 217 2.12 8.10 2.35
N GLY A 218 1.96 8.99 1.36
CA GLY A 218 2.15 8.68 -0.06
C GLY A 218 3.60 8.46 -0.48
N THR A 219 4.58 8.79 0.37
CA THR A 219 6.01 8.74 0.00
C THR A 219 6.79 7.68 0.77
N ALA A 220 6.63 7.58 2.10
CA ALA A 220 7.32 6.59 2.91
C ALA A 220 6.68 5.21 2.72
N SER A 221 7.44 4.12 2.55
CA SER A 221 6.90 2.75 2.35
C SER A 221 7.54 1.69 3.28
N ASN A 222 8.56 2.08 4.04
CA ASN A 222 9.27 1.23 4.99
C ASN A 222 9.82 2.09 6.15
N LEU A 223 10.32 1.44 7.20
CA LEU A 223 10.85 2.13 8.39
C LEU A 223 12.10 2.97 8.11
N HIS A 224 12.90 2.63 7.10
CA HIS A 224 14.08 3.42 6.74
C HIS A 224 13.67 4.80 6.21
N HIS A 225 12.62 4.88 5.39
CA HIS A 225 12.07 6.15 4.90
C HIS A 225 11.58 7.04 6.05
N LEU A 226 10.89 6.46 7.03
CA LEU A 226 10.48 7.23 8.21
C LEU A 226 11.67 7.72 9.04
N ARG A 227 12.67 6.87 9.26
CA ARG A 227 13.88 7.28 9.98
C ARG A 227 14.61 8.41 9.28
N LEU A 228 14.73 8.35 7.95
CA LEU A 228 15.30 9.42 7.14
C LEU A 228 14.51 10.72 7.31
N PHE A 229 13.19 10.68 7.16
CA PHE A 229 12.32 11.85 7.33
C PHE A 229 12.49 12.47 8.73
N LEU A 230 12.41 11.66 9.78
CA LEU A 230 12.54 12.11 11.17
C LEU A 230 13.93 12.68 11.47
N ALA A 231 14.99 12.12 10.89
CA ALA A 231 16.36 12.62 11.08
C ALA A 231 16.61 13.98 10.41
N GLU A 232 15.81 14.34 9.41
CA GLU A 232 15.95 15.57 8.63
C GLU A 232 14.92 16.64 9.04
N LEU A 233 14.04 16.34 10.02
CA LEU A 233 13.01 17.27 10.50
C LEU A 233 13.64 18.53 11.10
N LYS A 234 13.24 19.68 10.57
CA LYS A 234 13.71 21.00 11.04
C LYS A 234 12.73 21.69 11.99
N ASP A 235 11.44 21.39 11.87
CA ASP A 235 10.38 22.02 12.64
C ASP A 235 9.78 21.03 13.67
N PRO A 236 9.92 21.30 14.98
CA PRO A 236 9.38 20.41 16.02
C PRO A 236 7.84 20.35 16.03
N ALA A 237 7.14 21.29 15.38
CA ALA A 237 5.69 21.28 15.29
C ALA A 237 5.13 20.03 14.57
N TRP A 238 5.97 19.29 13.84
CA TRP A 238 5.64 18.01 13.22
C TRP A 238 5.38 16.87 14.21
N LEU A 239 5.97 16.89 15.41
CA LEU A 239 6.01 15.71 16.28
C LEU A 239 4.62 15.28 16.79
N LEU A 240 3.81 16.24 17.26
CA LEU A 240 2.46 15.95 17.75
C LEU A 240 1.53 15.45 16.62
N PRO A 241 1.46 16.10 15.43
CA PRO A 241 0.71 15.58 14.30
C PRO A 241 1.13 14.17 13.87
N LEU A 242 2.43 13.86 13.86
CA LEU A 242 2.92 12.51 13.50
C LEU A 242 2.48 11.45 14.50
N HIS A 243 2.42 11.81 15.79
CA HIS A 243 1.93 10.93 16.84
C HIS A 243 0.41 10.70 16.72
N VAL A 244 -0.37 11.78 16.59
CA VAL A 244 -1.84 11.72 16.42
C VAL A 244 -2.22 10.95 15.16
N ALA A 245 -1.44 11.08 14.09
CA ALA A 245 -1.64 10.36 12.84
C ALA A 245 -1.15 8.91 12.86
N GLU A 246 -0.64 8.44 14.01
CA GLU A 246 -0.06 7.10 14.21
C GLU A 246 1.04 6.74 13.20
N VAL A 247 1.78 7.77 12.74
CA VAL A 247 2.89 7.62 11.78
C VAL A 247 4.18 7.25 12.49
N ALA A 248 4.37 7.75 13.71
CA ALA A 248 5.47 7.39 14.59
C ALA A 248 4.92 6.99 15.96
N THR A 249 5.16 5.74 16.35
CA THR A 249 4.98 5.32 17.75
C THR A 249 6.19 5.79 18.56
N LEU A 250 5.93 6.46 19.68
CA LEU A 250 6.97 6.69 20.67
C LEU A 250 7.43 5.32 21.19
N PRO A 251 8.73 5.09 21.43
CA PRO A 251 9.15 3.91 22.17
C PRO A 251 8.41 3.90 23.51
N GLU A 252 7.79 2.78 23.85
CA GLU A 252 7.16 2.60 25.15
C GLU A 252 8.21 2.86 26.25
N GLU A 253 7.86 3.70 27.23
CA GLU A 253 8.72 3.95 28.40
C GLU A 253 8.95 2.61 29.12
N GLY A 254 10.11 1.98 28.93
CA GLY A 254 10.49 0.77 29.67
C GLY A 254 11.29 -0.30 28.92
N GLY A 255 11.65 -0.11 27.64
CA GLY A 255 12.54 -1.05 26.93
C GLY A 255 14.00 -0.90 27.35
N THR A 256 14.42 -1.61 28.40
CA THR A 256 15.84 -1.92 28.70
C THR A 256 16.38 -3.00 27.77
#